data_AF-A0A523J9Q3-F1
#
_entry.id   AF-A0A523J9Q3-F1
#
_cell.length_a   1.000
_cell.length_b   1.000
_cell.length_c   1.000
_cell.angle_alpha   90.00
_cell.angle_beta   90.00
_cell.angle_gamma   90.00
#
_symmetry.space_group_name_H-M   'P 1'
#
loop_
_entity.id
_entity.type
_entity.pdbx_description
1 polymer ?
#
loop_
_entity_poly.entity_id
_entity_poly.type
_entity_poly.pdbx_seq_one_letter_code
_entity_poly.pdbx_strand_id
1 'polypeptide(L)' 'MLAFPLCVLSGAGLAGAAATINVINNDGAGEGFNDPTGVAPVGGNPGTTLGAQRLNAFEFAAEIWADLITSDVEI' A
#
# COMPACT_ATOMS: atom_id res chain seq x y z
N MET A 1 53.98 17.96 -6.90
CA MET A 1 53.22 17.16 -5.93
C MET A 1 51.88 16.84 -6.58
N LEU A 2 51.57 15.56 -6.75
CA LEU A 2 50.51 15.03 -7.61
C LEU A 2 49.10 15.43 -7.13
N ALA A 3 48.25 15.90 -8.04
CA ALA A 3 46.82 16.06 -7.78
C ALA A 3 46.13 14.69 -8.01
N PHE A 4 45.62 14.08 -6.95
CA PHE A 4 44.77 12.90 -7.04
C PHE A 4 43.35 13.33 -7.40
N PRO A 5 42.73 12.80 -8.46
CA PRO A 5 41.32 13.08 -8.73
C PRO A 5 40.48 12.32 -7.71
N LEU A 6 39.69 13.05 -6.93
CA LEU A 6 38.64 12.48 -6.09
C LEU A 6 37.57 11.87 -7.02
N CYS A 7 37.59 10.55 -7.15
CA CYS A 7 36.53 9.82 -7.82
C CYS A 7 35.28 9.89 -6.93
N VAL A 8 34.31 10.72 -7.33
CA VAL A 8 32.97 10.70 -6.74
C VAL A 8 32.29 9.45 -7.25
N LEU A 9 32.16 8.44 -6.39
CA LEU A 9 31.30 7.29 -6.66
C LEU A 9 29.86 7.77 -6.52
N SER A 10 29.26 8.21 -7.62
CA SER A 10 27.82 8.43 -7.72
C SER A 10 27.14 7.07 -7.58
N GLY A 11 26.85 6.67 -6.35
CA GLY A 11 25.93 5.57 -6.09
C GLY A 11 24.56 6.00 -6.56
N ALA A 12 24.23 5.72 -7.83
CA ALA A 12 22.84 5.63 -8.26
C ALA A 12 22.26 4.44 -7.49
N GLY A 13 21.79 4.67 -6.27
CA GLY A 13 20.90 3.73 -5.62
C GLY A 13 19.76 3.50 -6.60
N LEU A 14 19.52 2.24 -6.95
CA LEU A 14 18.26 1.87 -7.57
C LEU A 14 17.17 2.23 -6.56
N ALA A 15 16.65 3.46 -6.65
CA ALA A 15 15.33 3.75 -6.13
C ALA A 15 14.39 2.94 -7.02
N GLY A 16 14.13 1.69 -6.64
CA GLY A 16 13.03 0.95 -7.23
C GLY A 16 11.77 1.78 -7.02
N ALA A 17 11.03 2.07 -8.09
CA ALA A 17 9.76 2.75 -7.97
C ALA A 17 8.82 1.89 -7.12
N ALA A 18 8.33 2.42 -6.00
CA ALA A 18 7.30 1.76 -5.21
C ALA A 18 6.10 1.45 -6.11
N ALA A 19 5.53 0.26 -5.96
CA ALA A 19 4.37 -0.14 -6.76
C ALA A 19 3.14 0.66 -6.35
N THR A 20 2.28 0.97 -7.32
CA THR A 20 0.92 1.41 -7.04
C THR A 20 0.03 0.18 -7.00
N ILE A 21 -0.68 -0.04 -5.89
CA ILE A 21 -1.65 -1.12 -5.74
C ILE A 21 -3.04 -0.51 -5.55
N ASN A 22 -3.99 -0.88 -6.41
CA ASN A 22 -5.36 -0.38 -6.37
C ASN A 22 -6.33 -1.49 -5.93
N VAL A 23 -7.01 -1.28 -4.81
CA VAL A 23 -8.03 -2.23 -4.32
C VAL A 23 -9.35 -1.95 -5.03
N ILE A 24 -9.68 -2.80 -6.01
CA ILE A 24 -10.96 -2.72 -6.72
C ILE A 24 -11.99 -3.59 -5.98
N ASN A 25 -12.91 -2.95 -5.27
CA ASN A 25 -14.04 -3.61 -4.63
C ASN A 25 -15.16 -3.88 -5.65
N ASN A 26 -15.33 -5.16 -6.00
CA ASN A 26 -16.39 -5.64 -6.90
C ASN A 26 -17.51 -6.39 -6.16
N ASP A 27 -17.57 -6.33 -4.83
CA ASP A 27 -18.58 -7.03 -4.05
C ASP A 27 -19.99 -6.47 -4.32
N GLY A 28 -21.00 -7.33 -4.28
CA GLY A 28 -22.40 -6.90 -4.32
C GLY A 28 -22.80 -6.13 -3.05
N ALA A 29 -23.98 -5.49 -3.07
CA ALA A 29 -24.53 -4.87 -1.88
C ALA A 29 -24.81 -5.95 -0.80
N GLY A 30 -24.33 -5.74 0.42
CA GLY A 30 -24.54 -6.69 1.53
C GLY A 30 -23.48 -7.80 1.64
N GLU A 31 -22.47 -7.82 0.77
CA GLU A 31 -21.45 -8.87 0.72
C GLU A 31 -20.06 -8.32 1.07
N GLY A 32 -19.20 -9.17 1.66
CA GLY A 32 -17.77 -8.90 1.81
C GLY A 32 -17.42 -7.53 2.40
N PHE A 33 -16.82 -6.65 1.58
CA PHE A 33 -16.45 -5.26 1.87
C PHE A 33 -17.65 -4.29 1.90
N ASN A 34 -18.78 -4.67 1.31
CA ASN A 34 -20.03 -3.92 1.25
C ASN A 34 -21.07 -4.41 2.26
N ASP A 35 -20.66 -5.24 3.23
CA ASP A 35 -21.50 -5.71 4.33
C ASP A 35 -21.89 -4.52 5.27
N PRO A 36 -23.19 -4.16 5.37
CA PRO A 36 -23.64 -2.99 6.12
C PRO A 36 -23.81 -3.27 7.62
N THR A 37 -23.50 -4.48 8.10
CA THR A 37 -23.67 -4.86 9.50
C THR A 37 -22.89 -3.91 10.40
N GLY A 38 -23.61 -3.17 11.25
CA GLY A 38 -23.01 -2.20 12.16
C GLY A 38 -22.12 -2.87 13.20
N VAL A 39 -20.90 -2.36 13.37
CA VAL A 39 -19.94 -2.82 14.38
C VAL A 39 -19.23 -1.62 14.99
N ALA A 40 -18.83 -1.73 16.26
CA ALA A 40 -18.00 -0.69 16.88
C ALA A 40 -16.60 -0.71 16.24
N PRO A 41 -15.93 0.44 16.09
CA PRO A 41 -14.53 0.51 15.68
C PRO A 41 -13.64 -0.40 16.55
N VAL A 42 -12.69 -1.09 15.93
CA VAL A 42 -11.77 -2.00 16.62
C VAL A 42 -10.32 -1.59 16.36
N GLY A 43 -9.55 -1.38 17.42
CA GLY A 43 -8.15 -0.99 17.34
C GLY A 43 -7.97 0.33 16.58
N GLY A 44 -7.11 0.32 15.56
CA GLY A 44 -6.87 1.47 14.67
C GLY A 44 -7.82 1.58 13.48
N ASN A 45 -8.84 0.71 13.37
CA ASN A 45 -9.75 0.69 12.22
C ASN A 45 -11.03 1.49 12.52
N PRO A 46 -11.25 2.65 11.86
CA PRO A 46 -12.38 3.53 12.17
C PRO A 46 -13.70 3.09 11.54
N GLY A 47 -13.73 2.02 10.75
CA GLY A 47 -14.93 1.55 10.06
C GLY A 47 -16.07 1.21 11.03
N THR A 48 -17.30 1.64 10.71
CA THR A 48 -18.49 1.40 11.54
C THR A 48 -19.41 0.30 10.98
N THR A 49 -19.06 -0.29 9.84
CA THR A 49 -19.67 -1.52 9.32
C THR A 49 -18.62 -2.60 9.19
N LEU A 50 -19.05 -3.86 9.21
CA LEU A 50 -18.15 -5.00 9.10
C LEU A 50 -17.41 -5.00 7.75
N GLY A 51 -18.11 -4.63 6.68
CA GLY A 51 -17.52 -4.48 5.34
C GLY A 51 -16.46 -3.38 5.31
N ALA A 52 -16.77 -2.20 5.86
CA ALA A 52 -15.82 -1.09 5.89
C ALA A 52 -14.54 -1.45 6.68
N GLN A 53 -14.67 -2.15 7.82
CA GLN A 53 -13.48 -2.58 8.55
C GLN A 53 -12.63 -3.58 7.74
N ARG A 54 -13.25 -4.51 7.02
CA ARG A 54 -12.52 -5.44 6.15
C ARG A 54 -11.79 -4.72 5.02
N LEU A 55 -12.46 -3.78 4.35
CA LEU A 55 -11.86 -2.99 3.27
C LEU A 55 -10.66 -2.19 3.77
N ASN A 56 -10.81 -1.44 4.87
CA ASN A 56 -9.71 -0.66 5.46
C ASN A 56 -8.51 -1.55 5.83
N ALA A 57 -8.75 -2.75 6.36
CA ALA A 57 -7.68 -3.69 6.69
C ALA A 57 -6.96 -4.20 5.43
N PHE A 58 -7.71 -4.40 4.34
CA PHE A 58 -7.16 -4.84 3.06
C PHE A 58 -6.37 -3.73 2.37
N GLU A 59 -6.86 -2.49 2.39
CA GLU A 59 -6.15 -1.30 1.91
C GLU A 59 -4.85 -1.09 2.66
N PHE A 60 -4.87 -1.18 4.00
CA PHE A 60 -3.65 -1.08 4.80
C PHE A 60 -2.62 -2.19 4.45
N ALA A 61 -3.09 -3.41 4.18
CA ALA A 61 -2.20 -4.45 3.70
C ALA A 61 -1.62 -4.12 2.31
N ALA A 62 -2.43 -3.59 1.39
CA ALA A 62 -1.98 -3.16 0.07
C ALA A 62 -0.92 -2.05 0.16
N GLU A 63 -1.05 -1.10 1.08
CA GLU A 63 -0.02 -0.08 1.34
C GLU A 63 1.32 -0.70 1.77
N ILE A 64 1.29 -1.70 2.66
CA ILE A 64 2.50 -2.43 3.05
C ILE A 64 3.15 -3.11 1.84
N TRP A 65 2.35 -3.72 0.97
CA TRP A 65 2.87 -4.39 -0.23
C TRP A 65 3.41 -3.40 -1.26
N ALA A 66 2.75 -2.25 -1.44
CA ALA A 66 3.18 -1.17 -2.33
C ALA A 66 4.61 -0.70 -2.00
N ASP A 67 4.93 -0.60 -0.70
CA ASP A 67 6.27 -0.23 -0.22
C ASP A 67 7.34 -1.30 -0.46
N LEU A 68 6.95 -2.58 -0.58
CA LEU A 68 7.87 -3.71 -0.71
C LEU A 68 8.11 -4.12 -2.17
N ILE A 69 7.17 -3.82 -3.06
CA ILE A 69 7.22 -4.23 -4.47
C ILE A 69 7.77 -3.08 -5.32
N THR A 70 8.76 -3.38 -6.16
CA THR A 70 9.17 -2.49 -7.24
C THR A 70 8.46 -2.89 -8.53
N SER A 71 7.60 -2.01 -9.04
CA SER A 71 6.86 -2.25 -10.29
C SER A 71 6.64 -0.93 -11.02
N ASP A 72 6.85 -0.93 -12.33
CA ASP A 72 6.44 0.14 -13.25
C ASP A 72 5.02 -0.07 -13.81
N VAL A 73 4.36 -1.16 -13.40
CA VAL A 73 2.97 -1.49 -13.73
C VAL A 73 2.12 -1.38 -12.46
N GLU A 74 0.98 -0.67 -12.56
CA GLU A 74 -0.05 -0.64 -11.51
C GLU A 74 -0.68 -2.03 -11.35
N ILE A 75 -0.92 -2.41 -10.09
CA ILE A 75 -1.43 -3.72 -9.69
C ILE A 75 -2.85 -3.60 -9.15
#